data_AF-A0A498HM43-F1
#
_entry.id   AF-A0A498HM43-F1
#
_cell.length_a   1.000
_cell.length_b   1.000
_cell.length_c   1.000
_cell.angle_alpha   90.00
_cell.angle_beta   90.00
_cell.angle_gamma   90.00
#
_symmetry.space_group_name_H-M   'P 1'
#
loop_
_entity.id
_entity.type
_entity.pdbx_description
1 polymer ?
#
loop_
_entity_poly.entity_id
_entity_poly.type
_entity_poly.pdbx_seq_one_letter_code
_entity_poly.pdbx_strand_id
1 'polypeptide(L)' 'MKGTILRQFIYSLLFLAFSICPSTSDIFPGKKHFVRVVNDLDAKRLDVHCYSADDVIDRTLSTKGEQLEFEFRSVVNTY' A
#
# COMPACT_ATOMS: atom_id res chain seq x y z
N MET A 1 13.01 50.74 -0.31
CA MET A 1 12.77 49.48 -1.06
C MET A 1 13.80 48.42 -0.65
N LYS A 2 13.70 47.82 0.55
CA LYS A 2 14.67 46.78 1.02
C LYS A 2 14.02 45.66 1.84
N GLY A 3 12.83 45.88 2.44
CA GLY A 3 12.14 44.89 3.28
C GLY A 3 11.19 43.93 2.55
N THR A 4 10.77 44.25 1.32
CA THR A 4 9.83 43.43 0.53
C THR A 4 10.48 42.17 -0.03
N ILE A 5 11.73 42.31 -0.47
CA ILE A 5 12.50 41.23 -1.11
C ILE A 5 12.82 40.13 -0.08
N LEU A 6 13.31 40.49 1.10
CA LEU A 6 13.62 39.54 2.17
C LEU A 6 12.39 38.74 2.60
N ARG A 7 11.23 39.40 2.70
CA ARG A 7 9.96 38.76 3.05
C ARG A 7 9.50 37.78 1.97
N GLN A 8 9.64 38.15 0.70
CA GLN A 8 9.34 37.26 -0.44
C GLN A 8 10.25 36.02 -0.48
N PHE A 9 11.54 36.18 -0.15
CA PHE A 9 12.47 35.06 -0.05
C PHE A 9 12.08 34.10 1.08
N ILE A 10 11.69 34.61 2.24
CA ILE A 10 11.23 33.79 3.37
C ILE A 10 9.97 32.99 3.02
N TYR A 11 8.98 33.63 2.39
CA TYR A 11 7.76 32.93 1.95
C TYR A 11 8.03 31.89 0.86
N SER A 12 8.97 32.15 -0.05
CA SER A 12 9.35 31.18 -1.07
C SER A 12 10.05 29.97 -0.46
N LEU A 13 10.93 30.17 0.52
CA LEU A 13 11.60 29.07 1.24
C LEU A 13 10.60 28.23 2.07
N LEU A 14 9.63 28.87 2.72
CA LEU A 14 8.56 28.18 3.43
C LEU A 14 7.68 27.35 2.49
N PHE A 15 7.35 27.88 1.31
CA PHE A 15 6.57 27.16 0.30
C PHE A 15 7.32 25.95 -0.26
N LEU A 16 8.64 26.07 -0.48
CA LEU A 16 9.49 24.96 -0.93
C LEU A 16 9.56 23.84 0.13
N ALA A 17 9.69 24.21 1.41
CA ALA A 17 9.72 23.23 2.51
C ALA A 17 8.38 22.50 2.68
N PHE A 18 7.25 23.16 2.43
CA PHE A 18 5.92 22.55 2.54
C PHE A 18 5.54 21.68 1.34
N SER A 19 6.22 21.87 0.19
CA SER A 19 5.96 21.11 -1.04
C SER A 19 6.59 19.72 -1.04
N ILE A 20 7.49 19.42 -0.10
CA ILE A 20 8.06 18.09 0.10
C ILE A 20 7.21 17.40 1.16
N CYS A 21 5.99 17.03 0.78
CA CYS A 21 5.25 16.01 1.52
C CYS A 21 5.72 14.67 0.94
N PRO A 22 6.60 13.90 1.61
CA PRO A 22 6.86 12.55 1.17
C PRO A 22 5.54 11.81 1.32
N SER A 23 4.87 11.54 0.19
CA SER A 23 3.88 10.48 0.12
C SER A 23 4.68 9.21 0.37
N THR A 24 4.81 8.83 1.64
CA THR A 24 5.46 7.61 2.04
C THR A 24 4.56 6.46 1.62
N SER A 25 4.63 6.09 0.34
CA SER A 25 4.48 4.69 0.00
C SER A 25 5.64 4.00 0.71
N ASP A 26 5.34 3.30 1.80
CA ASP A 26 6.26 2.49 2.60
C ASP A 26 6.84 1.35 1.75
N ILE A 27 7.63 1.68 0.72
CA ILE A 27 8.44 0.74 -0.04
C ILE A 27 9.77 0.65 0.69
N PHE A 28 9.73 0.09 1.90
CA PHE A 28 10.95 -0.29 2.61
C PHE A 28 11.45 -1.58 1.96
N PRO A 29 12.67 -1.64 1.40
CA PRO A 29 13.21 -2.86 0.83
C PRO A 29 13.36 -3.90 1.93
N GLY A 30 12.47 -4.90 1.95
CA GLY A 30 12.50 -6.02 2.89
C GLY A 30 11.22 -6.31 3.67
N LYS A 31 10.18 -5.46 3.61
CA LYS A 31 8.87 -5.83 4.17
C LYS A 31 8.11 -6.71 3.17
N LYS A 32 7.97 -8.01 3.48
CA LYS A 32 7.07 -8.91 2.77
C LYS A 32 5.65 -8.67 3.26
N HIS A 33 4.72 -8.42 2.34
CA HIS A 33 3.32 -8.19 2.66
C HIS A 33 2.53 -9.47 2.39
N PHE A 34 2.06 -10.11 3.46
CA PHE A 34 1.19 -11.29 3.36
C PHE A 34 -0.26 -10.89 3.65
N VAL A 35 -1.18 -11.41 2.86
CA VAL A 35 -2.62 -11.30 3.08
C VAL A 35 -3.08 -12.61 3.70
N ARG A 36 -3.80 -12.51 4.83
CA ARG A 36 -4.49 -13.64 5.44
C ARG A 36 -5.99 -13.45 5.38
N VAL A 37 -6.68 -14.42 4.79
CA VAL A 37 -8.14 -14.50 4.76
C VAL A 37 -8.57 -15.65 5.67
N VAL A 38 -9.55 -15.40 6.53
CA VAL A 38 -10.13 -16.39 7.45
C VAL A 38 -11.62 -16.46 7.21
N ASN A 39 -12.15 -17.66 7.01
CA ASN A 39 -13.60 -17.84 6.94
C ASN A 39 -14.19 -17.89 8.35
N ASP A 40 -14.72 -16.77 8.83
CA ASP A 40 -15.43 -16.69 10.12
C ASP A 40 -16.97 -16.72 9.96
N LEU A 41 -17.47 -17.20 8.82
CA LEU A 41 -18.89 -17.34 8.58
C LEU A 41 -19.40 -18.65 9.21
N ASP A 42 -20.53 -18.60 9.91
CA ASP A 42 -21.16 -19.80 10.46
C ASP A 42 -21.73 -20.70 9.33
N ALA A 43 -21.12 -21.87 9.16
CA ALA A 43 -21.51 -22.93 8.22
C ALA A 43 -21.70 -22.47 6.76
N LYS A 44 -21.00 -21.42 6.34
CA LYS A 44 -21.02 -20.90 4.97
C LYS A 44 -19.63 -21.01 4.34
N ARG A 45 -19.61 -21.18 3.03
CA ARG A 45 -18.39 -21.05 2.23
C ARG A 45 -18.05 -19.58 1.99
N LEU A 46 -16.77 -19.28 1.95
CA LEU A 46 -16.22 -17.99 1.56
C LEU A 46 -15.39 -18.18 0.28
N ASP A 47 -15.89 -17.65 -0.82
CA ASP A 47 -15.21 -17.65 -2.12
C ASP A 47 -14.32 -16.40 -2.19
N VAL A 48 -13.00 -16.60 -2.32
CA VAL A 48 -11.96 -15.56 -2.31
C VAL A 48 -11.39 -15.43 -3.71
N HIS A 49 -11.60 -14.27 -4.31
CA HIS A 49 -11.00 -13.89 -5.59
C HIS A 49 -10.21 -12.59 -5.38
N CYS A 50 -8.89 -12.68 -5.48
CA CYS A 50 -7.99 -11.53 -5.35
C CYS A 50 -7.12 -11.40 -6.61
N TYR A 51 -6.98 -10.18 -7.10
CA TYR A 51 -6.29 -9.86 -8.35
C TYR A 51 -5.28 -8.73 -8.13
N SER A 52 -4.06 -8.90 -8.64
CA SER A 52 -3.04 -7.85 -8.68
C SER A 52 -2.13 -8.05 -9.89
N ALA A 53 -2.13 -7.11 -10.83
CA ALA A 53 -1.37 -7.20 -12.07
C ALA A 53 -1.56 -8.56 -12.77
N ASP A 54 -0.55 -9.42 -12.81
CA ASP A 54 -0.61 -10.74 -13.46
C ASP A 54 -0.99 -11.89 -12.50
N ASP A 55 -1.12 -11.61 -11.19
CA ASP A 55 -1.44 -12.61 -10.19
C ASP A 55 -2.94 -12.70 -9.92
N VAL A 56 -3.45 -13.93 -9.99
CA VAL A 56 -4.83 -14.29 -9.66
C VAL A 56 -4.83 -15.32 -8.56
N ILE A 57 -5.52 -15.02 -7.46
CA ILE A 57 -5.75 -15.93 -6.34
C ILE A 57 -7.24 -16.22 -6.32
N ASP A 58 -7.60 -17.46 -6.62
CA ASP A 58 -8.97 -17.96 -6.61
C ASP A 58 -9.07 -19.19 -5.72
N ARG A 59 -9.75 -19.06 -4.58
CA ARG A 59 -9.83 -20.09 -3.54
C ARG A 59 -11.16 -20.04 -2.81
N THR A 60 -11.71 -21.21 -2.50
CA THR A 60 -12.89 -21.35 -1.64
C THR A 60 -12.48 -21.87 -0.28
N LEU A 61 -12.88 -21.17 0.77
CA LEU A 61 -12.81 -21.62 2.16
C LEU A 61 -14.17 -22.21 2.55
N SER A 62 -14.25 -23.52 2.70
CA SER A 62 -15.50 -24.27 2.85
C SER A 62 -16.02 -24.32 4.28
N THR A 63 -15.13 -24.31 5.27
CA THR A 63 -15.51 -24.46 6.70
C THR A 63 -15.16 -23.22 7.51
N LYS A 64 -15.90 -23.02 8.62
CA LYS A 64 -15.56 -21.98 9.60
C LYS A 64 -14.19 -22.27 10.20
N GLY A 65 -13.35 -21.25 10.27
CA GLY A 65 -11.98 -21.30 10.78
C GLY A 65 -10.94 -21.67 9.74
N GLU A 66 -11.32 -22.03 8.51
CA GLU A 66 -10.38 -22.25 7.42
C GLU A 66 -9.67 -20.95 7.03
N GLN A 67 -8.39 -21.05 6.67
CA GLN A 67 -7.53 -19.89 6.43
C GLN A 67 -6.76 -20.04 5.13
N LEU A 68 -6.58 -18.92 4.45
CA LEU A 68 -5.76 -18.78 3.27
C LEU A 68 -4.74 -17.67 3.53
N GLU A 69 -3.46 -17.99 3.39
CA GLU A 69 -2.37 -17.01 3.41
C GLU A 69 -1.71 -16.97 2.04
N PHE A 70 -1.54 -15.77 1.49
CA PHE A 70 -0.87 -15.58 0.20
C PHE A 70 -0.15 -14.24 0.13
N GLU A 71 0.79 -14.15 -0.79
CA GLU A 71 1.52 -12.93 -1.15
C GLU A 71 1.35 -12.73 -2.66
N PHE A 72 1.16 -11.49 -3.09
CA PHE A 72 1.26 -11.14 -4.50
C PHE A 72 2.74 -11.01 -4.87
N ARG A 73 3.12 -11.54 -6.03
CA ARG A 73 4.47 -11.40 -6.55
C ARG A 73 4.71 -9.92 -6.77
N SER A 74 5.71 -9.39 -6.07
CA SER A 74 6.24 -8.07 -6.39
C SER A 74 6.89 -8.17 -7.76
N VAL A 75 6.33 -7.47 -8.75
CA VAL A 75 7.00 -7.25 -10.03
C VAL A 75 8.14 -6.29 -9.71
N VAL A 76 9.29 -6.83 -9.28
CA VAL A 76 10.52 -6.06 -9.17
C VAL A 76 10.91 -5.71 -10.60
N ASN A 77 10.40 -4.58 -11.08
CA ASN A 77 10.89 -3.94 -12.29
C ASN A 77 12.30 -3.43 -12.00
N THR A 78 13.30 -4.32 -12.11
CA THR A 78 14.69 -3.92 -12.31
C THR A 78 14.78 -3.25 -13.68
N TYR A 79 14.71 -1.92 -13.70
CA TYR A 79 15.20 -1.09 -14.79
C TYR A 79 16.57 -0.54 -14.43
#